data_AF-A0A919F2Z1-F1
#
_entry.id   AF-A0A919F2Z1-F1
#
_cell.length_a   1.000
_cell.length_b   1.000
_cell.length_c   1.000
_cell.angle_alpha   90.00
_cell.angle_beta   90.00
_cell.angle_gamma   90.00
#
_symmetry.space_group_name_H-M   'P 1'
#
loop_
_entity.id
_entity.type
_entity.pdbx_description
1 polymer ?
#
loop_
_entity_poly.entity_id
_entity_poly.type
_entity_poly.pdbx_seq_one_letter_code
_entity_poly.pdbx_strand_id
1 'polypeptide(L)' 'MGRADGRTAVYSVDRVQVYDKAGFPDKEVYGPTGRPELRVITCGGLFSRRTGYTSNVVVFAHLTATR' A
#
# COMPACT_ATOMS: atom_id res chain seq x y z
N MET A 1 -14.73 -14.16 -1.49
CA MET A 1 -13.98 -14.43 -2.73
C MET A 1 -12.50 -14.47 -2.36
N GLY A 2 -11.92 -15.67 -2.33
CA GLY A 2 -10.49 -15.88 -2.08
C GLY A 2 -9.72 -15.90 -3.40
N ARG A 3 -8.43 -16.25 -3.34
CA ARG A 3 -7.67 -16.47 -4.57
C ARG A 3 -8.27 -17.65 -5.34
N ALA A 4 -8.19 -17.62 -6.68
CA ALA A 4 -8.72 -18.67 -7.53
C ALA A 4 -8.10 -20.05 -7.24
N ASP A 5 -6.89 -20.07 -6.67
CA ASP A 5 -6.17 -21.27 -6.26
C ASP A 5 -6.45 -21.71 -4.81
N GLY A 6 -7.42 -21.09 -4.13
CA GLY A 6 -7.83 -21.45 -2.76
C GLY A 6 -6.80 -21.17 -1.66
N ARG A 7 -5.61 -20.68 -2.02
CA ARG A 7 -4.50 -20.43 -1.09
C ARG A 7 -4.56 -19.02 -0.49
N THR A 8 -4.15 -18.92 0.77
CA THR A 8 -3.96 -17.68 1.51
C THR A 8 -2.54 -17.18 1.30
N ALA A 9 -2.41 -15.97 0.78
CA ALA A 9 -1.13 -15.30 0.64
C ALA A 9 -0.78 -14.56 1.94
N VAL A 10 0.39 -14.85 2.51
CA VAL A 10 0.91 -14.23 3.72
C VAL A 10 1.97 -13.21 3.32
N TYR A 11 1.75 -11.96 3.69
CA TYR A 11 2.66 -10.85 3.41
C TYR A 11 3.28 -10.32 4.70
N SER A 12 4.57 -10.00 4.64
CA SER A 12 5.27 -9.30 5.71
C SER A 12 5.42 -7.83 5.34
N VAL A 13 5.12 -6.94 6.28
CA VAL A 13 5.25 -5.50 6.09
C VAL A 13 6.73 -5.12 6.12
N ASP A 14 7.20 -4.51 5.04
CA ASP A 14 8.57 -4.00 4.92
C ASP A 14 8.69 -2.61 5.51
N ARG A 15 7.75 -1.73 5.12
CA ARG A 15 7.76 -0.33 5.55
C ARG A 15 6.39 0.31 5.42
N VAL A 16 6.19 1.38 6.18
CA VAL A 16 5.04 2.26 6.10
C VAL A 16 5.56 3.67 5.84
N GLN A 17 5.05 4.32 4.79
CA GLN A 17 5.39 5.72 4.48
C GLN A 17 4.14 6.57 4.38
N VAL A 18 4.29 7.86 4.69
CA VAL A 18 3.24 8.86 4.55
C VAL A 18 3.68 9.83 3.46
N TYR A 19 2.84 9.99 2.44
CA TYR A 19 3.09 10.88 1.33
C TYR A 19 2.02 11.95 1.26
N ASP A 20 2.42 13.21 1.19
CA ASP A 20 1.46 14.28 0.94
C ASP A 20 0.82 14.13 -0.44
N LYS A 21 -0.47 14.45 -0.52
CA LYS A 21 -1.24 14.29 -1.76
C LYS A 21 -0.68 15.09 -2.93
N ALA A 22 -0.02 16.22 -2.66
CA ALA A 22 0.55 17.09 -3.68
C ALA A 22 1.82 16.51 -4.34
N GLY A 23 2.50 15.57 -3.68
CA GLY A 23 3.78 15.01 -4.14
C GLY A 23 3.80 13.49 -4.15
N PHE A 24 2.63 12.87 -4.35
CA PHE A 24 2.49 11.42 -4.25
C PHE A 24 3.40 10.72 -5.28
N PRO A 25 4.32 9.83 -4.84
CA PRO A 25 5.31 9.23 -5.73
C PRO A 25 4.72 8.04 -6.49
N ASP A 26 3.92 8.32 -7.53
CA ASP A 26 3.21 7.30 -8.32
C ASP A 26 4.14 6.21 -8.86
N LYS A 27 5.33 6.57 -9.32
CA LYS A 27 6.31 5.59 -9.83
C LYS A 27 6.80 4.65 -8.74
N GLU A 28 7.02 5.16 -7.52
CA GLU A 28 7.46 4.33 -6.41
C GLU A 28 6.33 3.45 -5.90
N VAL A 29 5.07 3.92 -5.93
CA VAL A 29 3.90 3.22 -5.35
C VAL A 29 3.18 2.30 -6.33
N TYR A 30 3.11 2.64 -7.61
CA TYR A 30 2.45 1.81 -8.64
C TYR A 30 3.43 1.14 -9.60
N GLY A 31 4.73 1.43 -9.49
CA GLY A 31 5.75 0.84 -10.36
C GLY A 31 5.77 -0.69 -10.28
N PRO A 32 6.11 -1.37 -11.39
CA PRO A 32 6.23 -2.82 -11.42
C PRO A 32 7.37 -3.28 -10.51
N THR A 33 7.21 -4.48 -9.95
CA THR A 33 8.17 -5.10 -9.03
C THR A 33 8.55 -6.47 -9.57
N GLY A 34 9.81 -6.89 -9.36
CA GLY A 34 10.31 -8.18 -9.85
C GLY A 34 9.87 -9.39 -9.02
N ARG A 35 9.05 -9.18 -7.99
CA ARG A 35 8.58 -10.19 -7.03
C ARG A 35 7.16 -9.87 -6.58
N PRO A 36 6.41 -10.82 -5.99
CA PRO A 36 5.08 -10.53 -5.48
C PRO A 36 5.12 -9.52 -4.31
N GLU A 37 4.69 -8.29 -4.58
CA GLU A 37 4.52 -7.23 -3.59
C GLU A 37 3.05 -6.84 -3.42
N LEU A 38 2.68 -6.44 -2.21
CA LEU A 38 1.40 -5.88 -1.85
C LEU A 38 1.61 -4.44 -1.38
N ARG A 39 0.75 -3.55 -1.88
CA ARG A 39 0.76 -2.13 -1.51
C ARG A 39 -0.64 -1.71 -1.10
N VAL A 40 -0.77 -1.30 0.16
CA VAL A 40 -2.06 -0.83 0.72
C VAL A 40 -1.97 0.68 0.86
N ILE A 41 -2.92 1.39 0.25
CA ILE A 41 -2.97 2.85 0.21
C ILE A 41 -4.21 3.30 0.95
N THR A 42 -4.05 4.14 1.97
CA THR A 42 -5.16 4.69 2.76
C THR A 42 -5.02 6.19 2.95
N CYS A 43 -6.11 6.87 3.27
CA CYS A 43 -6.07 8.28 3.66
C CYS A 43 -5.40 8.44 5.03
N GLY A 44 -4.52 9.43 5.18
CA GLY A 44 -3.92 9.77 6.46
C GLY A 44 -3.42 11.22 6.55
N GLY A 45 -2.66 11.51 7.59
CA GLY A 45 -2.25 12.88 7.90
C GLY A 45 -3.37 13.70 8.54
N LEU A 46 -3.25 15.03 8.49
CA LEU A 46 -4.21 15.94 9.10
C LEU A 46 -5.51 15.94 8.30
N PHE A 47 -6.64 15.91 9.00
CA PHE A 47 -7.95 16.05 8.39
C PHE A 47 -8.43 17.49 8.45
N SER A 48 -8.85 18.03 7.31
CA SER A 48 -9.62 19.27 7.24
C SER A 48 -10.97 19.01 6.59
N ARG A 49 -12.04 19.63 7.10
CA ARG A 49 -13.38 19.51 6.50
C ARG A 49 -13.45 20.06 5.07
N ARG A 50 -12.56 20.97 4.69
CA ARG A 50 -12.54 21.59 3.36
C ARG A 50 -11.79 20.75 2.32
N THR A 51 -10.71 20.09 2.71
CA THR A 51 -9.77 19.41 1.79
C THR A 51 -9.64 17.91 2.03
N GLY A 52 -10.29 17.37 3.07
CA GLY A 52 -10.12 16.00 3.54
C GLY A 52 -8.76 15.79 4.20
N TYR A 53 -8.32 14.53 4.24
CA TYR A 53 -6.98 14.14 4.67
C TYR A 53 -5.90 14.72 3.75
N THR A 54 -4.81 15.23 4.32
CA THR A 54 -3.72 15.89 3.56
C THR A 54 -2.78 14.91 2.87
N SER A 55 -2.74 13.66 3.32
CA SER A 55 -1.70 12.70 2.95
C SER A 55 -2.30 11.32 2.70
N ASN A 56 -1.52 10.44 2.09
CA ASN A 56 -1.81 9.01 1.94
C ASN A 56 -0.79 8.21 2.74
N VAL A 57 -1.24 7.19 3.45
CA VAL A 57 -0.36 6.20 4.08
C VAL A 57 -0.23 5.02 3.13
N VAL A 58 1.00 4.64 2.82
CA VAL A 58 1.32 3.52 1.94
C VAL A 58 2.08 2.48 2.73
N VAL A 59 1.50 1.28 2.84
CA VAL A 59 2.14 0.11 3.41
C VAL A 59 2.72 -0.72 2.27
N PHE A 60 4.02 -0.97 2.32
CA PHE A 60 4.72 -1.86 1.41
C PHE A 60 4.94 -3.20 2.10
N ALA A 61 4.58 -4.28 1.42
CA ALA A 61 4.73 -5.63 1.94
C ALA A 61 5.14 -6.60 0.82
N HIS A 62 5.88 -7.65 1.15
CA HIS A 62 6.21 -8.71 0.21
C HIS A 62 5.66 -10.05 0.68
N LEU A 63 5.40 -10.95 -0.29
CA LEU A 63 4.90 -12.28 0.00
C LEU A 63 5.99 -13.12 0.68
N THR A 64 5.69 -13.63 1.87
CA THR A 64 6.61 -14.50 2.63
C THR A 64 6.15 -15.95 2.68
N ALA A 65 4.86 -16.21 2.51
CA ALA A 65 4.35 -17.58 2.40
C ALA A 65 3.02 -17.64 1.64
N THR A 66 2.69 -18.84 1.17
CA THR A 66 1.34 -19.21 0.73
C THR A 66 0.89 -20.42 1.54
N ARG A 67 -0.36 -20.40 2.02
CA ARG A 67 -0.97 -21.45 2.83
C ARG A 67 -2.22 -22.01 2.16
#